data_AF-A0A0C3S7F2-F1
#
_entry.id   AF-A0A0C3S7F2-F1
#
_cell.length_a   1.000
_cell.length_b   1.000
_cell.length_c   1.000
_cell.angle_alpha   90.00
_cell.angle_beta   90.00
_cell.angle_gamma   90.00
#
_symmetry.space_group_name_H-M   'P 1'
#
loop_
_entity.id
_entity.type
_entity.pdbx_description
1 polymer ?
#
loop_
_entity_poly.entity_id
_entity_poly.type
_entity_poly.pdbx_seq_one_letter_code
_entity_poly.pdbx_strand_id
1 'polypeptide(L)'
;DAILRTNDNVDFHVHKLVLSLASPVFESMFSLPQPSLYGTATSGPPKRPVIPVSEDSTTIHSLLRYSYPIPDPIFPSFDLLDSALGASIKYQFTEATAIITKTLRDRVPGLGVQASIALHVFAIACRYGDESLASHAAVSCRSTVLSQRGTGFDHSTAGLCYSSTMSDCVSAGSYLRFIQYVESGAQTTFCTPPPKVNQTPLPTDSESSTEPKKRYPFNINGADLLLRSFDGVCLPVQRAILLCNVDPDADKSFAWLCRDNIISSSNDTAGDLPILTMKEDSGVLSMLVTLCYPPQPGKGLLEWSAEQLCDGVALCAIKAARKYGFNSVVQAYLSRIRYLIPQDPLRAYFISCALGWKDEVKNAAIRLAYRATPNKYLPILESLPAKDYYALLRFHWACQDTIRTHL
;
A
#
# COMPACT_ATOMS: atom_id res chain seq x y z
N ASP A 1 -36.63 -1.71 -9.21
CA ASP A 1 -36.61 -0.42 -9.95
C ASP A 1 -35.19 0.12 -10.21
N ALA A 2 -34.14 -0.68 -9.99
CA ALA A 2 -32.80 -0.47 -10.54
C ALA A 2 -32.20 -1.80 -11.05
N ILE A 3 -31.09 -1.72 -11.80
CA ILE A 3 -30.31 -2.87 -12.26
C ILE A 3 -28.88 -2.68 -11.77
N LEU A 4 -28.34 -3.64 -11.02
CA LEU A 4 -26.90 -3.72 -10.76
C LEU A 4 -26.28 -4.59 -11.85
N ARG A 5 -25.25 -4.08 -12.52
CA ARG A 5 -24.47 -4.83 -13.51
C ARG A 5 -23.11 -5.16 -12.92
N THR A 6 -22.84 -6.45 -12.75
CA THR A 6 -21.56 -6.93 -12.22
C THR A 6 -20.46 -6.88 -13.27
N ASN A 7 -19.21 -7.04 -12.82
CA ASN A 7 -18.04 -7.00 -13.70
C ASN A 7 -18.02 -8.14 -14.73
N ASP A 8 -18.65 -9.27 -14.41
CA ASP A 8 -18.90 -10.39 -15.32
C ASP A 8 -20.18 -10.22 -16.18
N ASN A 9 -20.71 -8.99 -16.26
CA ASN A 9 -21.87 -8.59 -17.06
C ASN A 9 -23.19 -9.30 -16.70
N VAL A 10 -23.36 -9.69 -15.44
CA VAL A 10 -24.63 -10.23 -14.94
C VAL A 10 -25.49 -9.09 -14.40
N ASP A 11 -26.75 -9.05 -14.84
CA ASP A 11 -27.71 -8.03 -14.44
C ASP A 11 -28.60 -8.53 -13.29
N PHE A 12 -28.51 -7.89 -12.13
CA PHE A 12 -29.41 -8.12 -10.99
C PHE A 12 -30.49 -7.06 -10.95
N HIS A 13 -31.75 -7.49 -11.06
CA HIS A 13 -32.90 -6.62 -10.87
C HIS A 13 -33.18 -6.43 -9.37
N VAL A 14 -33.03 -5.20 -8.91
CA VAL A 14 -33.11 -4.86 -7.48
C VAL A 14 -34.12 -3.75 -7.22
N HIS A 15 -34.58 -3.67 -5.99
CA HIS A 15 -35.39 -2.57 -5.46
C HIS A 15 -34.48 -1.54 -4.79
N LYS A 16 -34.55 -0.28 -5.26
CA LYS A 16 -33.79 0.85 -4.69
C LYS A 16 -34.07 1.01 -3.20
N LEU A 17 -35.34 0.87 -2.81
CA LEU A 17 -35.76 0.96 -1.40
C LEU A 17 -35.02 -0.06 -0.53
N VAL A 18 -35.04 -1.34 -0.92
CA VAL A 18 -34.39 -2.42 -0.16
C VAL A 18 -32.88 -2.18 -0.06
N LEU A 19 -32.25 -1.81 -1.17
CA LEU A 19 -30.81 -1.53 -1.17
C LEU A 19 -30.44 -0.28 -0.37
N SER A 20 -31.29 0.75 -0.36
CA SER A 20 -31.05 1.96 0.45
C SER A 20 -31.13 1.65 1.95
N LEU A 21 -32.08 0.80 2.35
CA LEU A 21 -32.19 0.34 3.73
C LEU A 21 -31.02 -0.54 4.16
N ALA A 22 -30.51 -1.37 3.25
CA ALA A 22 -29.42 -2.30 3.54
C ALA A 22 -28.02 -1.68 3.45
N SER A 23 -27.88 -0.56 2.72
CA SER A 23 -26.58 0.07 2.44
C SER A 23 -26.70 1.60 2.32
N PRO A 24 -26.05 2.36 3.23
CA PRO A 24 -25.98 3.82 3.14
C PRO A 24 -25.27 4.33 1.89
N VAL A 25 -24.34 3.54 1.33
CA VAL A 25 -23.64 3.87 0.08
C VAL A 25 -24.62 3.87 -1.09
N PHE A 26 -25.50 2.87 -1.17
CA PHE A 26 -26.52 2.81 -2.20
C PHE A 26 -27.60 3.87 -1.98
N GLU A 27 -28.02 4.13 -0.74
CA GLU A 27 -28.92 5.26 -0.41
C GLU A 27 -28.36 6.59 -0.94
N SER A 28 -27.11 6.89 -0.58
CA SER A 28 -26.41 8.09 -1.04
C SER A 28 -26.31 8.13 -2.57
N MET A 29 -25.92 7.02 -3.21
CA MET A 29 -25.79 6.93 -4.66
C MET A 29 -27.12 7.18 -5.39
N PHE A 30 -28.24 6.69 -4.85
CA PHE A 30 -29.56 6.91 -5.45
C PHE A 30 -30.11 8.32 -5.21
N SER A 31 -29.65 9.00 -4.15
CA SER A 31 -30.05 10.38 -3.83
C SER A 31 -29.41 11.43 -4.76
N LEU A 32 -28.30 11.08 -5.42
CA LEU A 32 -27.61 11.98 -6.33
C LEU A 32 -28.44 12.23 -7.60
N PRO A 33 -28.46 13.48 -8.11
CA PRO A 33 -29.09 13.78 -9.40
C PRO A 33 -28.45 12.93 -10.49
N GLN A 34 -29.20 12.01 -11.09
CA GLN A 34 -28.70 11.24 -12.22
C GLN A 34 -28.57 12.18 -13.42
N PRO A 35 -27.49 12.09 -14.22
CA PRO A 35 -27.42 12.79 -15.49
C PRO A 35 -28.63 12.37 -16.31
N SER A 36 -29.55 13.31 -16.50
CA SER A 36 -30.65 13.18 -17.44
C SER A 36 -30.03 12.84 -18.79
N LEU A 37 -30.24 11.61 -19.25
CA LEU A 37 -30.09 11.23 -20.65
C LEU A 37 -31.14 12.05 -21.43
N TYR A 38 -30.88 13.34 -21.62
CA TYR A 38 -31.63 14.17 -22.53
C TYR A 38 -31.30 13.67 -23.94
N GLY A 39 -32.24 12.91 -24.48
CA GLY A 39 -32.15 12.34 -25.81
C GLY A 39 -33.39 11.52 -26.13
N THR A 40 -34.47 12.24 -26.43
CA THR A 40 -35.73 11.77 -27.05
C THR A 40 -36.68 10.93 -26.20
N ALA A 41 -37.87 11.50 -26.02
CA ALA A 41 -39.10 10.77 -25.76
C ALA A 41 -39.30 9.71 -26.87
N THR A 42 -38.80 8.50 -26.64
CA THR A 42 -39.28 7.31 -27.33
C THR A 42 -40.24 6.62 -26.39
N SER A 43 -41.45 6.36 -26.90
CA SER A 43 -42.56 5.66 -26.27
C SER A 43 -42.20 4.21 -25.90
N GLY A 44 -41.36 4.04 -24.88
CA GLY A 44 -41.02 2.77 -24.26
C GLY A 44 -41.12 2.89 -22.74
N PRO A 45 -41.26 1.77 -22.02
CA PRO A 45 -41.29 1.79 -20.56
C PRO A 45 -40.02 2.45 -20.02
N PRO A 46 -40.10 3.18 -18.87
CA PRO A 46 -38.96 3.90 -18.31
C PRO A 46 -37.77 2.94 -18.14
N LYS A 47 -36.66 3.22 -18.84
CA LYS A 47 -35.44 2.42 -18.74
C LYS A 47 -34.94 2.51 -17.30
N ARG A 48 -34.91 1.37 -16.61
CA ARG A 48 -34.38 1.28 -15.24
C ARG A 48 -32.90 1.68 -15.26
N PRO A 49 -32.42 2.47 -14.28
CA PRO A 49 -31.01 2.83 -14.20
C PRO A 49 -30.15 1.58 -14.03
N VAL A 50 -29.09 1.48 -14.83
CA VAL A 50 -28.09 0.41 -14.77
C VAL A 50 -26.87 0.97 -14.04
N ILE A 51 -26.46 0.30 -12.98
CA ILE A 51 -25.37 0.73 -12.09
C ILE A 51 -24.27 -0.32 -12.16
N PRO A 52 -23.10 0.01 -12.73
CA PRO A 52 -21.99 -0.91 -12.75
C PRO A 52 -21.39 -1.07 -11.35
N VAL A 53 -21.13 -2.31 -10.96
CA VAL A 53 -20.37 -2.68 -9.75
C VAL A 53 -19.13 -3.47 -10.18
N SER A 54 -18.06 -3.40 -9.38
CA SER A 54 -16.75 -3.99 -9.76
C SER A 54 -16.60 -5.46 -9.35
N GLU A 55 -17.51 -5.93 -8.51
CA GLU A 55 -17.57 -7.28 -7.97
C GLU A 55 -18.26 -8.21 -8.97
N ASP A 56 -17.96 -9.50 -8.88
CA ASP A 56 -18.58 -10.54 -9.70
C ASP A 56 -20.00 -10.88 -9.23
N SER A 57 -20.71 -11.63 -10.08
CA SER A 57 -22.08 -12.07 -9.83
C SER A 57 -22.24 -12.91 -8.56
N THR A 58 -21.29 -13.76 -8.20
CA THR A 58 -21.38 -14.63 -7.01
C THR A 58 -21.26 -13.83 -5.72
N THR A 59 -20.38 -12.83 -5.70
CA THR A 59 -20.15 -11.91 -4.58
C THR A 59 -21.39 -11.05 -4.34
N ILE A 60 -21.90 -10.40 -5.40
CA ILE A 60 -23.09 -9.53 -5.30
C ILE A 60 -24.34 -10.35 -4.95
N HIS A 61 -24.52 -11.51 -5.58
CA HIS A 61 -25.63 -12.39 -5.24
C HIS A 61 -25.61 -12.78 -3.76
N SER A 62 -24.44 -13.07 -3.19
CA SER A 62 -24.30 -13.40 -1.76
C SER A 62 -24.71 -12.24 -0.85
N LEU A 63 -24.35 -11.00 -1.18
CA LEU A 63 -24.76 -9.82 -0.41
C LEU A 63 -26.26 -9.52 -0.54
N LEU A 64 -26.81 -9.64 -1.75
CA LEU A 64 -28.24 -9.43 -1.97
C LEU A 64 -29.07 -10.43 -1.15
N ARG A 65 -28.60 -11.66 -0.97
CA ARG A 65 -29.32 -12.65 -0.15
C ARG A 65 -29.51 -12.23 1.31
N TYR A 66 -28.63 -11.41 1.88
CA TYR A 66 -28.84 -10.84 3.21
C TYR A 66 -29.82 -9.66 3.23
N SER A 67 -30.00 -8.98 2.10
CA SER A 67 -30.87 -7.80 1.99
C SER A 67 -32.31 -8.16 1.63
N TYR A 68 -32.51 -9.32 1.02
CA TYR A 68 -33.81 -9.81 0.58
C TYR A 68 -34.28 -10.98 1.45
N PRO A 69 -35.60 -11.19 1.60
CA PRO A 69 -36.16 -12.29 2.40
C PRO A 69 -36.01 -13.63 1.67
N ILE A 70 -34.78 -14.05 1.44
CA ILE A 70 -34.38 -15.30 0.79
C ILE A 70 -33.36 -16.01 1.67
N PRO A 71 -33.15 -17.34 1.50
CA PRO A 71 -32.25 -18.08 2.38
C PRO A 71 -30.83 -17.51 2.36
N ASP A 72 -30.13 -17.58 3.49
CA ASP A 72 -28.75 -17.09 3.62
C ASP A 72 -27.79 -17.74 2.59
N PRO A 73 -26.78 -17.00 2.12
CA PRO A 73 -25.78 -17.52 1.21
C PRO A 73 -24.95 -18.63 1.86
N ILE A 74 -24.58 -19.63 1.05
CA ILE A 74 -23.62 -20.66 1.43
C ILE A 74 -22.26 -20.28 0.87
N PHE A 75 -21.23 -20.27 1.71
CA PHE A 75 -19.87 -19.94 1.29
C PHE A 75 -19.00 -21.20 1.17
N PRO A 76 -18.81 -21.79 -0.01
CA PRO A 76 -18.02 -23.02 -0.14
C PRO A 76 -16.50 -22.79 0.07
N SER A 77 -15.99 -21.57 -0.13
CA SER A 77 -14.56 -21.24 -0.08
C SER A 77 -14.26 -20.00 0.76
N PHE A 78 -13.00 -19.87 1.19
CA PHE A 78 -12.50 -18.65 1.82
C PHE A 78 -12.39 -17.49 0.82
N ASP A 79 -12.13 -17.76 -0.46
CA ASP A 79 -12.03 -16.72 -1.49
C ASP A 79 -13.35 -15.98 -1.69
N LEU A 80 -14.48 -16.71 -1.64
CA LEU A 80 -15.80 -16.09 -1.71
C LEU A 80 -16.13 -15.31 -0.42
N LEU A 81 -15.71 -15.81 0.74
CA LEU A 81 -15.86 -15.07 2.01
C LEU A 81 -15.04 -13.78 2.00
N ASP A 82 -13.80 -13.82 1.53
CA ASP A 82 -12.94 -12.65 1.40
C ASP A 82 -13.58 -11.63 0.44
N SER A 83 -14.00 -12.07 -0.74
CA SER A 83 -14.65 -11.21 -1.74
C SER A 83 -15.96 -10.61 -1.23
N ALA A 84 -16.80 -11.41 -0.58
CA ALA A 84 -18.05 -10.95 0.03
C ALA A 84 -17.82 -10.00 1.21
N LEU A 85 -16.82 -10.26 2.05
CA LEU A 85 -16.45 -9.37 3.15
C LEU A 85 -15.98 -8.01 2.61
N GLY A 86 -15.07 -8.01 1.63
CA GLY A 86 -14.58 -6.79 1.00
C GLY A 86 -15.69 -5.97 0.34
N ALA A 87 -16.59 -6.64 -0.37
CA ALA A 87 -17.76 -6.00 -0.96
C ALA A 87 -18.73 -5.46 0.12
N SER A 88 -18.96 -6.21 1.20
CA SER A 88 -19.83 -5.77 2.30
C SER A 88 -19.30 -4.52 3.00
N ILE A 89 -17.98 -4.43 3.21
CA ILE A 89 -17.33 -3.27 3.82
C ILE A 89 -17.38 -2.07 2.86
N LYS A 90 -17.03 -2.29 1.59
CA LYS A 90 -17.02 -1.26 0.55
C LYS A 90 -18.39 -0.60 0.36
N TYR A 91 -19.44 -1.41 0.32
CA TYR A 91 -20.82 -0.93 0.17
C TYR A 91 -21.52 -0.72 1.52
N GLN A 92 -20.82 -0.86 2.65
CA GLN A 92 -21.37 -0.67 4.00
C GLN A 92 -22.64 -1.50 4.29
N PHE A 93 -22.69 -2.77 3.86
CA PHE A 93 -23.70 -3.72 4.31
C PHE A 93 -23.36 -4.22 5.72
N THR A 94 -23.57 -3.39 6.74
CA THR A 94 -23.10 -3.63 8.12
C THR A 94 -23.54 -4.98 8.69
N GLU A 95 -24.80 -5.37 8.47
CA GLU A 95 -25.32 -6.66 8.95
C GLU A 95 -24.63 -7.83 8.24
N ALA A 96 -24.49 -7.75 6.91
CA ALA A 96 -23.77 -8.76 6.14
C ALA A 96 -22.30 -8.86 6.58
N THR A 97 -21.63 -7.73 6.84
CA THR A 97 -20.26 -7.69 7.37
C THR A 97 -20.19 -8.45 8.70
N ALA A 98 -21.10 -8.19 9.64
CA ALA A 98 -21.13 -8.88 10.93
C ALA A 98 -21.34 -10.39 10.79
N ILE A 99 -22.28 -10.81 9.94
CA ILE A 99 -22.58 -12.24 9.70
C ILE A 99 -21.40 -12.95 9.03
N ILE A 100 -20.79 -12.33 8.02
CA ILE A 100 -19.63 -12.89 7.30
C ILE A 100 -18.42 -13.00 8.24
N THR A 101 -18.14 -11.97 9.05
CA THR A 101 -17.07 -11.99 10.06
C THR A 101 -17.32 -13.08 11.12
N LYS A 102 -18.57 -13.25 11.56
CA LYS A 102 -18.95 -14.36 12.45
C LYS A 102 -18.72 -15.71 11.79
N THR A 103 -19.11 -15.87 10.53
CA THR A 103 -18.89 -17.10 9.76
C THR A 103 -17.41 -17.43 9.62
N LEU A 104 -16.55 -16.42 9.40
CA LEU A 104 -15.09 -16.58 9.37
C LEU A 104 -14.56 -17.05 10.73
N ARG A 105 -15.04 -16.46 11.82
CA ARG A 105 -14.67 -16.86 13.19
C ARG A 105 -15.08 -18.30 13.48
N ASP A 106 -16.31 -18.68 13.15
CA ASP A 106 -16.85 -20.03 13.39
C ASP A 106 -16.13 -21.11 12.56
N ARG A 107 -15.49 -20.71 11.45
CA ARG A 107 -14.64 -21.61 10.64
C ARG A 107 -13.24 -21.81 11.19
N VAL A 108 -12.76 -20.92 12.07
CA VAL A 108 -11.48 -21.15 12.73
C VAL A 108 -11.66 -22.36 13.63
N PRO A 109 -10.95 -23.47 13.36
CA PRO A 109 -11.14 -24.66 14.16
C PRO A 109 -10.71 -24.41 15.61
N GLY A 110 -11.29 -25.18 16.52
CA GLY A 110 -10.83 -25.26 17.90
C GLY A 110 -9.35 -25.65 17.98
N LEU A 111 -8.75 -25.39 19.14
CA LEU A 111 -7.32 -25.62 19.43
C LEU A 111 -6.84 -26.98 18.88
N GLY A 112 -5.74 -26.96 18.10
CA GLY A 112 -5.02 -28.16 17.67
C GLY A 112 -5.40 -28.76 16.30
N VAL A 113 -6.23 -28.09 15.49
CA VAL A 113 -6.60 -28.56 14.14
C VAL A 113 -6.15 -27.56 13.08
N GLN A 114 -5.36 -28.03 12.10
CA GLN A 114 -4.99 -27.36 10.84
C GLN A 114 -4.66 -25.85 10.93
N ALA A 115 -3.39 -25.53 11.18
CA ALA A 115 -2.88 -24.15 11.17
C ALA A 115 -3.20 -23.38 9.88
N SER A 116 -3.33 -24.08 8.74
CA SER A 116 -3.63 -23.47 7.45
C SER A 116 -4.90 -22.62 7.49
N ILE A 117 -6.00 -23.10 8.06
CA ILE A 117 -7.27 -22.35 8.11
C ILE A 117 -7.12 -21.08 8.96
N ALA A 118 -6.49 -21.19 10.13
CA ALA A 118 -6.23 -20.05 11.00
C ALA A 118 -5.38 -18.99 10.29
N LEU A 119 -4.37 -19.38 9.50
CA LEU A 119 -3.55 -18.45 8.72
C LEU A 119 -4.35 -17.74 7.62
N HIS A 120 -5.28 -18.43 6.96
CA HIS A 120 -6.17 -17.80 5.97
C HIS A 120 -7.06 -16.74 6.62
N VAL A 121 -7.67 -17.06 7.76
CA VAL A 121 -8.52 -16.11 8.49
C VAL A 121 -7.70 -14.95 9.04
N PHE A 122 -6.48 -15.19 9.53
CA PHE A 122 -5.55 -14.15 9.94
C PHE A 122 -5.21 -13.19 8.78
N ALA A 123 -4.94 -13.73 7.58
CA ALA A 123 -4.67 -12.93 6.40
C ALA A 123 -5.84 -12.02 6.03
N ILE A 124 -7.07 -12.57 6.03
CA ILE A 124 -8.30 -11.82 5.77
C ILE A 124 -8.51 -10.73 6.83
N ALA A 125 -8.32 -11.06 8.11
CA ALA A 125 -8.46 -10.13 9.21
C ALA A 125 -7.48 -8.94 9.09
N CYS A 126 -6.20 -9.21 8.80
CA CYS A 126 -5.20 -8.18 8.55
C CYS A 126 -5.53 -7.29 7.34
N ARG A 127 -6.06 -7.88 6.26
CA ARG A 127 -6.46 -7.15 5.05
C ARG A 127 -7.54 -6.11 5.33
N TYR A 128 -8.51 -6.44 6.18
CA TYR A 128 -9.64 -5.57 6.52
C TYR A 128 -9.48 -4.81 7.83
N GLY A 129 -8.36 -5.00 8.54
CA GLY A 129 -8.08 -4.32 9.81
C GLY A 129 -8.90 -4.81 11.01
N ASP A 130 -9.45 -6.03 10.97
CA ASP A 130 -10.20 -6.61 12.09
C ASP A 130 -9.26 -7.26 13.10
N GLU A 131 -8.86 -6.46 14.09
CA GLU A 131 -7.96 -6.89 15.17
C GLU A 131 -8.53 -8.04 16.01
N SER A 132 -9.86 -8.08 16.19
CA SER A 132 -10.52 -9.09 17.00
C SER A 132 -10.46 -10.47 16.34
N LEU A 133 -10.69 -10.50 15.02
CA LEU A 133 -10.62 -11.72 14.21
C LEU A 133 -9.16 -12.17 14.04
N ALA A 134 -8.23 -11.23 13.84
CA ALA A 134 -6.80 -11.51 13.75
C ALA A 134 -6.29 -12.14 15.05
N SER A 135 -6.66 -11.58 16.21
CA SER A 135 -6.30 -12.13 17.51
C SER A 135 -6.86 -13.54 17.74
N HIS A 136 -8.13 -13.77 17.39
CA HIS A 136 -8.75 -15.09 17.50
C HIS A 136 -8.03 -16.14 16.65
N ALA A 137 -7.73 -15.81 15.39
CA ALA A 137 -6.98 -16.68 14.49
C ALA A 137 -5.54 -16.92 14.98
N ALA A 138 -4.88 -15.89 15.52
CA ALA A 138 -3.53 -15.98 16.04
C ALA A 138 -3.42 -16.92 17.25
N VAL A 139 -4.39 -16.88 18.17
CA VAL A 139 -4.46 -17.77 19.34
C VAL A 139 -4.57 -19.24 18.90
N SER A 140 -5.49 -19.52 17.95
CA SER A 140 -5.67 -20.87 17.42
C SER A 140 -4.40 -21.37 16.71
N CYS A 141 -3.78 -20.52 15.88
CA CYS A 141 -2.54 -20.84 15.18
C CYS A 141 -1.40 -21.13 16.17
N ARG A 142 -1.20 -20.30 17.19
CA ARG A 142 -0.12 -20.46 18.18
C ARG A 142 -0.16 -21.82 18.87
N SER A 143 -1.34 -22.27 19.30
CA SER A 143 -1.49 -23.59 19.93
C SER A 143 -1.02 -24.73 19.02
N THR A 144 -1.31 -24.60 17.72
CA THR A 144 -0.95 -25.59 16.71
C THR A 144 0.54 -25.53 16.40
N VAL A 145 1.10 -24.34 16.20
CA VAL A 145 2.53 -24.13 15.89
C VAL A 145 3.42 -24.67 17.02
N LEU A 146 3.09 -24.39 18.29
CA LEU A 146 3.85 -24.89 19.44
C LEU A 146 3.80 -26.42 19.58
N SER A 147 2.76 -27.07 19.06
CA SER A 147 2.63 -28.53 19.11
C SER A 147 3.41 -29.24 18.00
N GLN A 148 3.72 -28.55 16.90
CA GLN A 148 4.40 -29.14 15.76
C GLN A 148 5.89 -29.31 16.05
N ARG A 149 6.42 -30.49 15.72
CA ARG A 149 7.85 -30.79 15.79
C ARG A 149 8.33 -31.22 14.42
N GLY A 150 9.42 -30.63 13.97
CA GLY A 150 10.08 -31.02 12.74
C GLY A 150 11.43 -30.34 12.57
N THR A 151 12.15 -30.76 11.56
CA THR A 151 13.46 -30.23 11.20
C THR A 151 13.35 -29.49 9.87
N GLY A 152 13.89 -28.28 9.79
CA GLY A 152 13.82 -27.47 8.57
C GLY A 152 13.17 -26.12 8.79
N PHE A 153 13.33 -25.23 7.82
CA PHE A 153 12.72 -23.89 7.87
C PHE A 153 11.19 -23.94 7.94
N ASP A 154 10.56 -24.87 7.20
CA ASP A 154 9.10 -24.99 7.16
C ASP A 154 8.50 -25.40 8.51
N HIS A 155 9.32 -25.95 9.42
CA HIS A 155 8.96 -26.27 10.80
C HIS A 155 9.42 -25.22 11.82
N SER A 156 10.08 -24.15 11.39
CA SER A 156 10.37 -23.00 12.24
C SER A 156 9.09 -22.18 12.47
N THR A 157 9.08 -21.33 13.50
CA THR A 157 7.96 -20.41 13.74
C THR A 157 7.64 -19.59 12.49
N ALA A 158 8.67 -19.08 11.81
CA ALA A 158 8.49 -18.31 10.57
C ALA A 158 7.89 -19.16 9.45
N GLY A 159 8.37 -20.39 9.25
CA GLY A 159 7.80 -21.31 8.25
C GLY A 159 6.31 -21.60 8.50
N LEU A 160 5.99 -21.95 9.74
CA LEU A 160 4.64 -22.36 10.15
C LEU A 160 3.64 -21.21 10.25
N CYS A 161 4.12 -19.98 10.42
CA CYS A 161 3.27 -18.80 10.50
C CYS A 161 3.01 -18.14 9.14
N TYR A 162 3.48 -18.72 8.04
CA TYR A 162 3.34 -18.16 6.70
C TYR A 162 2.40 -19.01 5.82
N SER A 163 1.50 -18.35 5.12
CA SER A 163 0.66 -18.93 4.06
C SER A 163 0.83 -18.16 2.77
N SER A 164 0.64 -18.80 1.62
CA SER A 164 0.67 -18.13 0.32
C SER A 164 -0.38 -17.03 0.21
N THR A 165 -1.49 -17.13 0.93
CA THR A 165 -2.54 -16.09 0.97
C THR A 165 -2.10 -14.81 1.68
N MET A 166 -1.06 -14.87 2.50
CA MET A 166 -0.47 -13.71 3.16
C MET A 166 0.46 -12.92 2.23
N SER A 167 0.79 -13.44 1.04
CA SER A 167 1.85 -12.88 0.18
C SER A 167 1.67 -11.40 -0.11
N ASP A 168 0.44 -10.98 -0.44
CA ASP A 168 0.14 -9.62 -0.88
C ASP A 168 -0.91 -8.91 0.01
N CYS A 169 -1.56 -9.65 0.91
CA CYS A 169 -2.62 -9.12 1.77
C CYS A 169 -2.13 -8.68 3.15
N VAL A 170 -0.97 -9.15 3.59
CA VAL A 170 -0.43 -8.89 4.93
C VAL A 170 0.88 -8.13 4.82
N SER A 171 1.03 -7.07 5.62
CA SER A 171 2.30 -6.33 5.70
C SER A 171 3.38 -7.19 6.37
N ALA A 172 4.64 -6.98 5.99
CA ALA A 172 5.78 -7.61 6.65
C ALA A 172 5.84 -7.25 8.15
N GLY A 173 5.33 -6.07 8.53
CA GLY A 173 5.24 -5.63 9.91
C GLY A 173 4.21 -6.43 10.71
N SER A 174 3.02 -6.66 10.15
CA SER A 174 1.99 -7.52 10.74
C SER A 174 2.48 -8.96 10.90
N TYR A 175 3.17 -9.47 9.88
CA TYR A 175 3.77 -10.81 9.91
C TYR A 175 4.89 -10.94 10.97
N LEU A 176 5.76 -9.94 11.11
CA LEU A 176 6.77 -9.91 12.18
C LEU A 176 6.11 -9.94 13.57
N ARG A 177 5.09 -9.11 13.80
CA ARG A 177 4.36 -9.10 15.07
C ARG A 177 3.68 -10.43 15.35
N PHE A 178 3.17 -11.09 14.31
CA PHE A 178 2.58 -12.42 14.43
C PHE A 178 3.61 -13.47 14.86
N ILE A 179 4.80 -13.52 14.24
CA ILE A 179 5.89 -14.40 14.69
C ILE A 179 6.25 -14.11 16.14
N GLN A 180 6.46 -12.83 16.49
CA GLN A 180 6.80 -12.41 17.86
C GLN A 180 5.73 -12.83 18.88
N TYR A 181 4.45 -12.75 18.51
CA TYR A 181 3.34 -13.21 19.34
C TYR A 181 3.37 -14.72 19.57
N VAL A 182 3.64 -15.51 18.52
CA VAL A 182 3.70 -16.97 18.64
C VAL A 182 4.87 -17.39 19.55
N GLU A 183 6.03 -16.73 19.44
CA GLU A 183 7.22 -16.98 20.25
C GLU A 183 7.07 -16.53 21.70
N SER A 184 6.73 -15.26 21.93
CA SER A 184 6.72 -14.65 23.26
C SER A 184 5.39 -14.81 24.00
N GLY A 185 4.29 -14.83 23.26
CA GLY A 185 2.94 -14.74 23.81
C GLY A 185 2.52 -13.40 24.35
N ALA A 186 3.35 -12.37 24.20
CA ALA A 186 2.98 -11.02 24.59
C ALA A 186 1.85 -10.53 23.69
N GLN A 187 0.80 -9.95 24.28
CA GLN A 187 -0.30 -9.37 23.52
C GLN A 187 0.22 -8.20 22.67
N THR A 188 -0.09 -8.23 21.38
CA THR A 188 0.30 -7.21 20.41
C THR A 188 -0.89 -6.86 19.52
N THR A 189 -0.85 -5.69 18.88
CA THR A 189 -1.76 -5.37 17.78
C THR A 189 -1.23 -5.98 16.49
N PHE A 190 -2.04 -6.72 15.75
CA PHE A 190 -1.63 -7.35 14.50
C PHE A 190 -1.84 -6.44 13.30
N CYS A 191 -3.02 -5.83 13.19
CA CYS A 191 -3.42 -5.07 12.02
C CYS A 191 -2.86 -3.64 12.03
N THR A 192 -2.71 -3.06 13.22
CA THR A 192 -2.22 -1.68 13.38
C THR A 192 -0.75 -1.65 13.82
N PRO A 193 0.06 -0.76 13.24
CA PRO A 193 1.45 -0.59 13.67
C PRO A 193 1.50 -0.08 15.13
N PRO A 194 2.56 -0.43 15.87
CA PRO A 194 2.77 0.14 17.19
C PRO A 194 2.82 1.67 17.11
N PRO A 195 2.31 2.40 18.12
CA PRO A 195 2.39 3.84 18.15
C PRO A 195 3.86 4.26 18.02
N LYS A 196 4.13 5.29 17.20
CA LYS A 196 5.48 5.84 17.07
C LYS A 196 5.93 6.33 18.45
N VAL A 197 6.79 5.56 19.13
CA VAL A 197 7.41 5.99 20.39
C VAL A 197 8.24 7.22 20.08
N ASN A 198 7.75 8.39 20.50
CA ASN A 198 8.43 9.69 20.47
C ASN A 198 9.30 9.93 19.23
N GLN A 199 8.67 10.23 18.09
CA GLN A 199 9.28 11.23 17.25
C GLN A 199 9.16 12.54 18.02
N THR A 200 10.24 12.96 18.69
CA THR A 200 10.46 14.38 18.95
C THR A 200 10.10 15.06 17.63
N PRO A 201 9.13 15.99 17.59
CA PRO A 201 8.89 16.71 16.36
C PRO A 201 10.25 17.22 15.89
N LEU A 202 10.59 16.93 14.63
CA LEU A 202 11.65 17.67 13.92
C LEU A 202 11.58 19.11 14.40
N PRO A 203 12.71 19.75 14.79
CA PRO A 203 12.70 21.09 15.34
C PRO A 203 11.75 21.91 14.48
N THR A 204 10.59 22.19 15.06
CA THR A 204 9.62 23.04 14.42
C THR A 204 10.25 24.38 14.71
N ASP A 205 11.01 24.89 13.73
CA ASP A 205 11.56 26.22 13.79
C ASP A 205 10.38 27.14 14.08
N SER A 206 10.23 27.47 15.36
CA SER A 206 9.29 28.43 15.87
C SER A 206 9.85 29.79 15.49
N GLU A 207 9.75 30.12 14.21
CA GLU A 207 9.91 31.49 13.74
C GLU A 207 8.54 32.06 13.46
N SER A 208 8.03 32.79 14.44
CA SER A 208 6.96 33.76 14.27
C SER A 208 7.31 34.73 13.14
N SER A 209 6.67 34.62 11.98
CA SER A 209 6.43 35.77 11.09
C SER A 209 5.36 35.44 10.05
N THR A 210 4.50 36.43 9.85
CA THR A 210 3.47 36.59 8.84
C THR A 210 4.04 36.38 7.43
N GLU A 211 3.29 35.63 6.61
CA GLU A 211 3.61 35.05 5.27
C GLU A 211 4.38 33.71 5.25
N PRO A 212 3.88 32.68 4.53
CA PRO A 212 4.57 31.40 4.43
C PRO A 212 5.88 31.57 3.63
N LYS A 213 7.02 31.60 4.32
CA LYS A 213 8.36 31.58 3.70
C LYS A 213 8.44 30.42 2.70
N LYS A 214 8.62 30.72 1.41
CA LYS A 214 8.81 29.70 0.36
C LYS A 214 10.01 28.82 0.74
N ARG A 215 9.81 27.49 0.76
CA ARG A 215 10.88 26.52 1.06
C ARG A 215 11.80 26.38 -0.16
N TYR A 216 13.09 26.14 0.07
CA TYR A 216 14.02 25.78 -1.01
C TYR A 216 13.58 24.49 -1.71
N PRO A 217 13.72 24.37 -3.05
CA PRO A 217 14.26 25.36 -4.00
C PRO A 217 13.23 26.37 -4.55
N PHE A 218 11.99 26.34 -4.06
CA PHE A 218 10.88 27.19 -4.55
C PHE A 218 11.00 28.67 -4.18
N ASN A 219 12.05 29.05 -3.44
CA ASN A 219 12.42 30.42 -3.15
C ASN A 219 13.41 31.02 -4.18
N ILE A 220 13.91 30.23 -5.13
CA ILE A 220 14.84 30.71 -6.16
C ILE A 220 14.07 31.52 -7.21
N ASN A 221 14.55 32.72 -7.53
CA ASN A 221 13.98 33.55 -8.60
C ASN A 221 14.36 33.00 -9.98
N GLY A 222 13.45 33.12 -10.95
CA GLY A 222 13.67 32.67 -12.33
C GLY A 222 13.12 31.27 -12.64
N ALA A 223 12.02 30.86 -12.00
CA ALA A 223 11.26 29.69 -12.44
C ALA A 223 10.66 29.95 -13.83
N ASP A 224 10.73 28.94 -14.70
CA ASP A 224 10.23 28.95 -16.08
C ASP A 224 9.18 27.85 -16.33
N LEU A 225 8.80 27.10 -15.28
CA LEU A 225 7.75 26.08 -15.27
C LEU A 225 7.07 25.97 -13.90
N LEU A 226 5.77 25.71 -13.91
CA LEU A 226 5.01 25.30 -12.73
C LEU A 226 4.67 23.81 -12.82
N LEU A 227 5.14 23.02 -11.84
CA LEU A 227 4.68 21.65 -11.67
C LEU A 227 3.44 21.64 -10.78
N ARG A 228 2.30 21.22 -11.32
CA ARG A 228 1.06 21.05 -10.56
C ARG A 228 0.97 19.62 -10.06
N SER A 229 0.95 19.44 -8.75
CA SER A 229 0.74 18.15 -8.11
C SER A 229 -0.71 17.67 -8.22
N PHE A 230 -0.94 16.40 -7.90
CA PHE A 230 -2.29 15.81 -7.91
C PHE A 230 -3.23 16.47 -6.89
N ASP A 231 -2.71 16.86 -5.72
CA ASP A 231 -3.41 17.65 -4.71
C ASP A 231 -3.55 19.15 -5.07
N GLY A 232 -3.15 19.54 -6.28
CA GLY A 232 -3.40 20.86 -6.86
C GLY A 232 -2.39 21.94 -6.48
N VAL A 233 -1.33 21.60 -5.75
CA VAL A 233 -0.26 22.53 -5.37
C VAL A 233 0.65 22.78 -6.58
N CYS A 234 0.92 24.06 -6.88
CA CYS A 234 1.83 24.46 -7.94
C CYS A 234 3.22 24.77 -7.38
N LEU A 235 4.23 24.06 -7.88
CA LEU A 235 5.63 24.20 -7.48
C LEU A 235 6.43 24.91 -8.59
N PRO A 236 6.97 26.11 -8.34
CA PRO A 236 7.78 26.83 -9.32
C PRO A 236 9.18 26.20 -9.45
N VAL A 237 9.58 25.86 -10.66
CA VAL A 237 10.84 25.18 -10.96
C VAL A 237 11.52 25.74 -12.22
N GLN A 238 12.83 25.54 -12.29
CA GLN A 238 13.65 25.70 -13.48
C GLN A 238 13.74 24.40 -14.27
N ARG A 239 13.26 24.42 -15.52
CA ARG A 239 13.23 23.28 -16.45
C ARG A 239 14.61 22.75 -16.72
N ALA A 240 15.60 23.63 -16.91
CA ALA A 240 16.97 23.25 -17.23
C ALA A 240 17.57 22.34 -16.15
N ILE A 241 17.40 22.67 -14.87
CA ILE A 241 17.90 21.86 -13.75
C ILE A 241 17.25 20.48 -13.73
N LEU A 242 15.94 20.42 -13.94
CA LEU A 242 15.23 19.13 -14.00
C LEU A 242 15.72 18.30 -15.19
N LEU A 243 15.85 18.89 -16.37
CA LEU A 243 16.33 18.20 -17.57
C LEU A 243 17.77 17.69 -17.43
N CYS A 244 18.65 18.39 -16.70
CA CYS A 244 20.01 17.91 -16.41
C CYS A 244 20.04 16.60 -15.59
N ASN A 245 18.96 16.28 -14.90
CA ASN A 245 18.83 15.05 -14.12
C ASN A 245 18.14 13.91 -14.89
N VAL A 246 17.60 14.20 -16.07
CA VAL A 246 16.81 13.27 -16.88
C VAL A 246 17.71 12.56 -17.88
N ASP A 247 17.50 11.26 -18.03
CA ASP A 247 18.14 10.46 -19.06
C ASP A 247 17.60 10.85 -20.45
N PRO A 248 18.46 11.30 -21.39
CA PRO A 248 18.02 11.76 -22.71
C PRO A 248 17.36 10.66 -23.54
N ASP A 249 17.68 9.39 -23.28
CA ASP A 249 17.22 8.24 -24.07
C ASP A 249 16.00 7.54 -23.44
N ALA A 250 15.49 8.04 -22.31
CA ALA A 250 14.36 7.44 -21.62
C ALA A 250 13.02 7.74 -22.32
N ASP A 251 12.37 6.69 -22.83
CA ASP A 251 11.00 6.72 -23.33
C ASP A 251 10.02 7.14 -22.21
N LYS A 252 9.10 8.06 -22.52
CA LYS A 252 8.12 8.65 -21.56
C LYS A 252 8.77 9.42 -20.40
N SER A 253 9.97 9.95 -20.61
CA SER A 253 10.67 10.80 -19.64
C SER A 253 9.99 12.16 -19.43
N PHE A 254 10.42 12.86 -18.37
CA PHE A 254 10.05 14.26 -18.13
C PHE A 254 10.33 15.17 -19.34
N ALA A 255 11.37 14.86 -20.13
CA ALA A 255 11.68 15.59 -21.36
C ALA A 255 10.55 15.48 -22.41
N TRP A 256 9.93 14.30 -22.53
CA TRP A 256 8.77 14.09 -23.41
C TRP A 256 7.52 14.82 -22.88
N LEU A 257 7.27 14.75 -21.57
CA LEU A 257 6.16 15.46 -20.95
C LEU A 257 6.23 16.98 -21.15
N CYS A 258 7.44 17.53 -21.14
CA CYS A 258 7.69 18.95 -21.43
C CYS A 258 7.45 19.35 -22.90
N ARG A 259 7.34 18.40 -23.83
CA ARG A 259 7.03 18.69 -25.24
C ARG A 259 5.53 18.61 -25.52
N ASP A 260 4.85 17.61 -24.97
CA ASP A 260 3.48 17.26 -25.41
C ASP A 260 2.37 17.76 -24.48
N ASN A 261 2.66 18.08 -23.22
CA ASN A 261 1.64 18.36 -22.19
C ASN A 261 1.76 19.74 -21.53
N ILE A 262 2.53 20.64 -22.13
CA ILE A 262 2.60 22.01 -21.62
C ILE A 262 1.37 22.76 -22.10
N ILE A 263 0.50 23.10 -21.15
CA ILE A 263 -0.57 24.06 -21.39
C ILE A 263 0.09 25.43 -21.45
N SER A 264 0.36 25.94 -22.65
CA SER A 264 0.59 27.36 -22.86
C SER A 264 -0.72 28.08 -22.59
N SER A 265 -0.76 28.94 -21.59
CA SER A 265 -1.86 29.88 -21.41
C SER A 265 -1.90 30.77 -22.66
N SER A 266 -2.90 30.53 -23.51
CA SER A 266 -3.26 31.46 -24.56
C SER A 266 -3.95 32.64 -23.89
N ASN A 267 -3.18 33.66 -23.50
CA ASN A 267 -3.56 35.06 -23.55
C ASN A 267 -2.35 35.93 -23.20
N ASP A 268 -1.95 36.77 -24.15
CA ASP A 268 -0.96 37.83 -24.01
C ASP A 268 -1.32 38.79 -22.87
N THR A 269 -0.84 38.50 -21.66
CA THR A 269 -0.51 39.51 -20.63
C THR A 269 0.60 38.92 -19.74
N ALA A 270 1.65 39.71 -19.51
CA ALA A 270 2.87 39.30 -18.81
C ALA A 270 2.62 38.60 -17.46
N GLY A 271 3.01 37.33 -17.34
CA GLY A 271 3.19 36.69 -16.02
C GLY A 271 2.94 35.19 -15.91
N ASP A 272 2.22 34.55 -16.85
CA ASP A 272 1.76 33.18 -16.63
C ASP A 272 2.75 32.12 -17.14
N LEU A 273 3.42 31.46 -16.19
CA LEU A 273 4.35 30.36 -16.43
C LEU A 273 3.62 29.11 -16.98
N PRO A 274 4.26 28.32 -17.86
CA PRO A 274 3.69 27.07 -18.35
C PRO A 274 3.42 26.09 -17.19
N ILE A 275 2.29 25.40 -17.23
CA ILE A 275 1.89 24.46 -16.18
C ILE A 275 1.98 23.02 -16.71
N LEU A 276 2.67 22.15 -15.97
CA LEU A 276 2.72 20.71 -16.21
C LEU A 276 2.09 19.96 -15.04
N THR A 277 1.04 19.18 -15.31
CA THR A 277 0.32 18.41 -14.29
C THR A 277 0.95 17.04 -14.09
N MET A 278 1.25 16.71 -12.83
CA MET A 278 1.90 15.49 -12.40
C MET A 278 0.91 14.58 -11.66
N LYS A 279 1.23 13.28 -11.52
CA LYS A 279 0.32 12.30 -10.88
C LYS A 279 0.62 12.10 -9.39
N GLU A 280 1.67 12.72 -8.90
CA GLU A 280 2.19 12.58 -7.54
C GLU A 280 1.68 13.73 -6.67
N ASP A 281 1.67 13.49 -5.36
CA ASP A 281 1.34 14.49 -4.36
C ASP A 281 2.44 15.56 -4.23
N SER A 282 2.09 16.68 -3.60
CA SER A 282 2.99 17.81 -3.39
C SER A 282 4.24 17.44 -2.58
N GLY A 283 4.14 16.53 -1.62
CA GLY A 283 5.27 16.08 -0.79
C GLY A 283 6.32 15.32 -1.58
N VAL A 284 5.89 14.36 -2.38
CA VAL A 284 6.72 13.52 -3.26
C VAL A 284 7.37 14.38 -4.34
N LEU A 285 6.61 15.28 -4.98
CA LEU A 285 7.16 16.19 -5.98
C LEU A 285 8.13 17.19 -5.37
N SER A 286 7.81 17.74 -4.19
CA SER A 286 8.71 18.63 -3.48
C SER A 286 10.04 17.96 -3.16
N MET A 287 9.99 16.70 -2.71
CA MET A 287 11.17 15.89 -2.42
C MET A 287 11.99 15.61 -3.68
N LEU A 288 11.33 15.15 -4.76
CA LEU A 288 11.98 14.88 -6.04
C LEU A 288 12.68 16.12 -6.61
N VAL A 289 11.98 17.25 -6.61
CA VAL A 289 12.54 18.53 -7.07
C VAL A 289 13.72 18.92 -6.19
N THR A 290 13.60 18.83 -4.87
CA THR A 290 14.73 19.15 -3.96
C THR A 290 15.98 18.32 -4.26
N LEU A 291 15.81 17.04 -4.60
CA LEU A 291 16.92 16.15 -4.96
C LEU A 291 17.56 16.46 -6.33
N CYS A 292 16.83 17.13 -7.23
CA CYS A 292 17.37 17.56 -8.53
C CYS A 292 18.21 18.84 -8.43
N TYR A 293 17.99 19.63 -7.38
CA TYR A 293 18.68 20.90 -7.18
C TYR A 293 19.95 20.69 -6.36
N PRO A 294 20.94 21.60 -6.49
CA PRO A 294 22.13 21.55 -5.66
C PRO A 294 21.76 21.43 -4.17
N PRO A 295 22.34 20.48 -3.43
CA PRO A 295 21.97 20.24 -2.04
C PRO A 295 22.36 21.44 -1.17
N GLN A 296 21.46 21.84 -0.27
CA GLN A 296 21.84 22.74 0.81
C GLN A 296 22.72 21.99 1.83
N PRO A 297 23.63 22.68 2.54
CA PRO A 297 24.39 22.08 3.63
C PRO A 297 23.45 21.42 4.65
N GLY A 298 23.76 20.18 5.06
CA GLY A 298 22.94 19.41 5.99
C GLY A 298 21.66 18.78 5.41
N LYS A 299 21.38 18.97 4.11
CA LYS A 299 20.18 18.45 3.43
C LYS A 299 20.51 17.57 2.22
N GLY A 300 21.79 17.35 1.94
CA GLY A 300 22.22 16.51 0.84
C GLY A 300 21.89 15.04 1.09
N LEU A 301 21.63 14.28 0.03
CA LEU A 301 21.32 12.85 0.11
C LEU A 301 22.44 12.03 0.80
N LEU A 302 23.68 12.50 0.72
CA LEU A 302 24.82 11.89 1.43
C LEU A 302 24.72 12.03 2.96
N GLU A 303 24.14 13.13 3.42
CA GLU A 303 23.99 13.47 4.85
C GLU A 303 22.72 12.87 5.45
N TRP A 304 21.83 12.30 4.62
CA TRP A 304 20.59 11.70 5.09
C TRP A 304 20.86 10.55 6.07
N SER A 305 20.08 10.55 7.14
CA SER A 305 20.04 9.45 8.11
C SER A 305 19.42 8.20 7.48
N ALA A 306 19.69 7.05 8.09
CA ALA A 306 19.06 5.79 7.68
C ALA A 306 17.51 5.86 7.77
N GLU A 307 16.98 6.69 8.65
CA GLU A 307 15.53 6.91 8.80
C GLU A 307 14.95 7.72 7.65
N GLN A 308 15.64 8.78 7.22
CA GLN A 308 15.23 9.57 6.05
C GLN A 308 15.26 8.72 4.76
N LEU A 309 16.23 7.80 4.64
CA LEU A 309 16.31 6.86 3.51
C LEU A 309 15.19 5.79 3.50
N CYS A 310 14.48 5.59 4.61
CA CYS A 310 13.35 4.67 4.65
C CYS A 310 12.00 5.40 4.76
N ASP A 311 12.01 6.73 4.69
CA ASP A 311 10.80 7.53 4.75
C ASP A 311 9.90 7.23 3.53
N GLY A 312 8.60 7.11 3.75
CA GLY A 312 7.65 6.78 2.70
C GLY A 312 7.64 7.80 1.56
N VAL A 313 7.76 9.09 1.87
CA VAL A 313 7.84 10.18 0.87
C VAL A 313 9.12 10.06 0.07
N ALA A 314 10.24 9.76 0.71
CA ALA A 314 11.52 9.53 0.02
C ALA A 314 11.43 8.35 -0.96
N LEU A 315 10.88 7.21 -0.53
CA LEU A 315 10.71 6.04 -1.40
C LEU A 315 9.78 6.33 -2.59
N CYS A 316 8.67 7.04 -2.35
CA CYS A 316 7.77 7.48 -3.42
C CYS A 316 8.44 8.47 -4.38
N ALA A 317 9.29 9.38 -3.88
CA ALA A 317 10.07 10.30 -4.71
C ALA A 317 11.05 9.56 -5.62
N ILE A 318 11.70 8.49 -5.14
CA ILE A 318 12.59 7.67 -5.98
C ILE A 318 11.81 6.81 -6.98
N LYS A 319 10.61 6.32 -6.62
CA LYS A 319 9.72 5.65 -7.59
C LYS A 319 9.28 6.63 -8.69
N ALA A 320 8.93 7.86 -8.32
CA ALA A 320 8.60 8.93 -9.25
C ALA A 320 9.81 9.31 -10.13
N ALA A 321 11.00 9.44 -9.53
CA ALA A 321 12.25 9.71 -10.25
C ALA A 321 12.46 8.68 -11.36
N ARG A 322 12.29 7.39 -11.05
CA ARG A 322 12.40 6.31 -12.03
C ARG A 322 11.31 6.37 -13.10
N LYS A 323 10.07 6.61 -12.71
CA LYS A 323 8.93 6.74 -13.62
C LYS A 323 9.11 7.86 -14.64
N TYR A 324 9.72 8.97 -14.23
CA TYR A 324 9.95 10.15 -15.07
C TYR A 324 11.36 10.22 -15.69
N GLY A 325 12.20 9.22 -15.45
CA GLY A 325 13.53 9.13 -16.05
C GLY A 325 14.61 10.02 -15.40
N PHE A 326 14.42 10.49 -14.15
CA PHE A 326 15.43 11.24 -13.39
C PHE A 326 16.57 10.32 -12.90
N ASN A 327 17.37 9.79 -13.82
CA ASN A 327 18.36 8.74 -13.55
C ASN A 327 19.46 9.21 -12.59
N SER A 328 19.90 10.48 -12.66
CA SER A 328 20.90 11.04 -11.74
C SER A 328 20.47 10.93 -10.27
N VAL A 329 19.20 11.23 -9.98
CA VAL A 329 18.62 11.10 -8.63
C VAL A 329 18.55 9.64 -8.19
N VAL A 330 18.13 8.75 -9.10
CA VAL A 330 18.05 7.30 -8.83
C VAL A 330 19.43 6.72 -8.53
N GLN A 331 20.46 7.08 -9.29
CA GLN A 331 21.84 6.61 -9.09
C GLN A 331 22.49 7.17 -7.82
N ALA A 332 22.21 8.44 -7.49
CA ALA A 332 22.68 9.04 -6.24
C ALA A 332 22.08 8.30 -5.03
N TYR A 333 20.79 7.97 -5.09
CA TYR A 333 20.13 7.18 -4.05
C TYR A 333 20.67 5.77 -3.96
N LEU A 334 20.87 5.09 -5.11
CA LEU A 334 21.45 3.76 -5.16
C LEU A 334 22.84 3.72 -4.53
N SER A 335 23.68 4.71 -4.83
CA SER A 335 25.02 4.86 -4.24
C SER A 335 24.95 5.01 -2.72
N ARG A 336 23.98 5.78 -2.21
CA ARG A 336 23.75 5.93 -0.78
C ARG A 336 23.29 4.64 -0.11
N ILE A 337 22.44 3.84 -0.78
CA ILE A 337 22.03 2.52 -0.31
C ILE A 337 23.21 1.55 -0.28
N ARG A 338 24.06 1.52 -1.31
CA ARG A 338 25.28 0.69 -1.32
C ARG A 338 26.21 0.98 -0.14
N TYR A 339 26.31 2.25 0.25
CA TYR A 339 27.04 2.68 1.45
C TYR A 339 26.34 2.29 2.76
N LEU A 340 25.01 2.14 2.77
CA LEU A 340 24.24 1.68 3.92
C LEU A 340 24.33 0.16 4.15
N ILE A 341 24.44 -0.65 3.09
CA ILE A 341 24.48 -2.12 3.18
C ILE A 341 25.48 -2.67 4.24
N PRO A 342 26.75 -2.19 4.36
CA PRO A 342 27.66 -2.71 5.37
C PRO A 342 27.34 -2.25 6.79
N GLN A 343 26.63 -1.12 6.94
CA GLN A 343 26.28 -0.52 8.23
C GLN A 343 25.01 -1.16 8.78
N ASP A 344 23.92 -1.08 8.02
CA ASP A 344 22.59 -1.61 8.36
C ASP A 344 22.04 -2.43 7.16
N PRO A 345 22.48 -3.68 7.00
CA PRO A 345 22.05 -4.54 5.89
C PRO A 345 20.55 -4.83 5.93
N LEU A 346 19.94 -4.89 7.11
CA LEU A 346 18.50 -5.17 7.25
C LEU A 346 17.67 -4.03 6.66
N ARG A 347 17.99 -2.78 7.01
CA ARG A 347 17.28 -1.63 6.46
C ARG A 347 17.54 -1.46 4.96
N ALA A 348 18.79 -1.66 4.52
CA ALA A 348 19.14 -1.60 3.10
C ALA A 348 18.39 -2.66 2.27
N TYR A 349 18.21 -3.87 2.81
CA TYR A 349 17.42 -4.93 2.19
C TYR A 349 15.97 -4.48 1.96
N PHE A 350 15.29 -3.98 3.00
CA PHE A 350 13.90 -3.56 2.88
C PHE A 350 13.70 -2.35 1.97
N ILE A 351 14.60 -1.37 2.00
CA ILE A 351 14.57 -0.24 1.07
C ILE A 351 14.71 -0.75 -0.37
N SER A 352 15.63 -1.68 -0.61
CA SER A 352 15.86 -2.26 -1.93
C SER A 352 14.67 -3.09 -2.41
N CYS A 353 13.98 -3.83 -1.53
CA CYS A 353 12.73 -4.51 -1.83
C CYS A 353 11.64 -3.52 -2.22
N ALA A 354 11.45 -2.45 -1.42
CA ALA A 354 10.43 -1.43 -1.67
C ALA A 354 10.64 -0.71 -3.01
N LEU A 355 11.89 -0.59 -3.45
CA LEU A 355 12.30 0.01 -4.72
C LEU A 355 12.46 -1.01 -5.86
N GLY A 356 12.30 -2.32 -5.62
CA GLY A 356 12.45 -3.37 -6.63
C GLY A 356 13.88 -3.56 -7.17
N TRP A 357 14.90 -3.19 -6.40
CA TRP A 357 16.33 -3.30 -6.80
C TRP A 357 16.90 -4.68 -6.48
N LYS A 358 16.69 -5.64 -7.38
CA LYS A 358 17.04 -7.06 -7.17
C LYS A 358 18.51 -7.32 -6.80
N ASP A 359 19.45 -6.61 -7.44
CA ASP A 359 20.88 -6.80 -7.18
C ASP A 359 21.24 -6.34 -5.76
N GLU A 360 20.71 -5.20 -5.33
CA GLU A 360 20.97 -4.70 -3.98
C GLU A 360 20.25 -5.48 -2.89
N VAL A 361 19.05 -6.02 -3.19
CA VAL A 361 18.37 -6.99 -2.34
C VAL A 361 19.28 -8.20 -2.09
N LYS A 362 19.88 -8.77 -3.14
CA LYS A 362 20.79 -9.90 -3.03
C LYS A 362 22.05 -9.54 -2.23
N ASN A 363 22.67 -8.39 -2.52
CA ASN A 363 23.86 -7.92 -1.81
C ASN A 363 23.58 -7.74 -0.32
N ALA A 364 22.46 -7.11 0.02
CA ALA A 364 22.04 -6.90 1.41
C ALA A 364 21.72 -8.21 2.14
N ALA A 365 21.03 -9.15 1.47
CA ALA A 365 20.72 -10.46 2.02
C ALA A 365 21.99 -11.27 2.33
N ILE A 366 22.97 -11.28 1.41
CA ILE A 366 24.26 -11.95 1.63
C ILE A 366 24.98 -11.36 2.83
N ARG A 367 25.02 -10.02 2.98
CA ARG A 367 25.65 -9.39 4.16
C ARG A 367 24.90 -9.70 5.45
N LEU A 368 23.58 -9.86 5.39
CA LEU A 368 22.77 -10.22 6.56
C LEU A 368 22.98 -11.69 6.95
N ALA A 369 23.25 -12.61 6.01
CA ALA A 369 23.46 -14.03 6.30
C ALA A 369 24.56 -14.29 7.34
N TYR A 370 25.60 -13.44 7.37
CA TYR A 370 26.71 -13.54 8.32
C TYR A 370 26.47 -12.86 9.67
N ARG A 371 25.30 -12.23 9.89
CA ARG A 371 24.94 -11.56 11.15
C ARG A 371 23.73 -12.24 11.76
N ALA A 372 23.59 -12.23 13.09
CA ALA A 372 22.34 -12.69 13.71
C ALA A 372 21.16 -11.89 13.17
N THR A 373 20.05 -12.56 12.86
CA THR A 373 18.79 -11.91 12.45
C THR A 373 18.34 -10.94 13.54
N PRO A 374 18.28 -9.63 13.28
CA PRO A 374 17.60 -8.75 14.19
C PRO A 374 16.09 -8.95 13.91
N ASN A 375 15.36 -9.55 14.86
CA ASN A 375 13.89 -9.42 14.97
C ASN A 375 13.54 -7.97 15.35
N LYS A 376 14.08 -7.00 14.61
CA LYS A 376 13.95 -5.57 14.85
C LYS A 376 12.82 -5.04 13.97
N TYR A 377 11.82 -4.49 14.63
CA TYR A 377 10.77 -3.77 13.94
C TYR A 377 11.33 -2.52 13.25
N LEU A 378 11.01 -2.36 11.97
CA LEU A 378 11.32 -1.18 11.16
C LEU A 378 10.03 -0.65 10.53
N PRO A 379 9.74 0.66 10.56
CA PRO A 379 8.51 1.21 10.01
C PRO A 379 8.25 0.87 8.54
N ILE A 380 9.31 0.68 7.75
CA ILE A 380 9.22 0.29 6.34
C ILE A 380 8.52 -1.07 6.13
N LEU A 381 8.54 -1.95 7.15
CA LEU A 381 7.88 -3.25 7.10
C LEU A 381 6.35 -3.13 6.89
N GLU A 382 5.74 -2.01 7.29
CA GLU A 382 4.31 -1.81 7.06
C GLU A 382 3.95 -1.56 5.59
N SER A 383 4.91 -1.06 4.81
CA SER A 383 4.74 -0.80 3.39
C SER A 383 5.09 -1.99 2.49
N LEU A 384 5.73 -3.02 3.06
CA LEU A 384 6.21 -4.18 2.34
C LEU A 384 5.28 -5.38 2.51
N PRO A 385 5.13 -6.23 1.49
CA PRO A 385 4.38 -7.47 1.61
C PRO A 385 5.12 -8.49 2.48
N ALA A 386 4.36 -9.34 3.20
CA ALA A 386 4.91 -10.38 4.07
C ALA A 386 5.86 -11.35 3.35
N LYS A 387 5.62 -11.61 2.05
CA LYS A 387 6.47 -12.48 1.21
C LYS A 387 7.94 -12.05 1.18
N ASP A 388 8.21 -10.74 1.21
CA ASP A 388 9.57 -10.23 1.13
C ASP A 388 10.34 -10.49 2.44
N TYR A 389 9.66 -10.36 3.58
CA TYR A 389 10.26 -10.70 4.88
C TYR A 389 10.39 -12.20 5.07
N TYR A 390 9.39 -12.99 4.66
CA TYR A 390 9.47 -14.45 4.63
C TYR A 390 10.65 -14.96 3.79
N ALA A 391 10.84 -14.39 2.59
CA ALA A 391 11.96 -14.75 1.73
C ALA A 391 13.32 -14.47 2.39
N LEU A 392 13.44 -13.35 3.11
CA LEU A 392 14.65 -13.03 3.89
C LEU A 392 14.91 -14.04 5.00
N LEU A 393 13.89 -14.39 5.78
CA LEU A 393 14.00 -15.37 6.87
C LEU A 393 14.39 -16.75 6.35
N ARG A 394 13.77 -17.18 5.24
CA ARG A 394 14.09 -18.45 4.58
C ARG A 394 15.52 -18.48 4.07
N PHE A 395 15.96 -17.41 3.41
CA PHE A 395 17.33 -17.29 2.92
C PHE A 395 18.34 -17.31 4.07
N HIS A 396 18.06 -16.55 5.13
CA HIS A 396 18.92 -16.49 6.31
C HIS A 396 19.06 -17.86 6.98
N TRP A 397 17.94 -18.57 7.19
CA TRP A 397 17.94 -19.92 7.75
C TRP A 397 18.76 -20.89 6.90
N ALA A 398 18.58 -20.86 5.58
CA ALA A 398 19.32 -21.73 4.67
C ALA A 398 20.84 -21.47 4.75
N CYS A 399 21.25 -20.21 4.80
CA CYS A 399 22.66 -19.86 4.98
C CYS A 399 23.20 -20.34 6.34
N GLN A 400 22.47 -20.12 7.43
CA GLN A 400 22.89 -20.58 8.76
C GLN A 400 23.00 -22.11 8.84
N ASP A 401 22.06 -22.84 8.23
CA ASP A 401 22.11 -24.30 8.20
C ASP A 401 23.34 -24.79 7.42
N THR A 402 23.64 -24.20 6.26
CA THR A 402 24.87 -24.54 5.51
C THR A 402 26.16 -24.24 6.28
N ILE A 403 26.21 -23.12 7.01
CA ILE A 403 27.37 -22.77 7.85
C ILE A 403 27.53 -23.80 8.97
N ARG A 404 26.44 -24.22 9.61
CA ARG A 404 26.43 -25.22 10.67
C ARG A 404 26.83 -26.61 10.18
N THR A 405 26.51 -26.99 8.94
CA THR A 405 26.89 -28.30 8.38
C THR A 405 28.34 -28.37 7.89
N HIS A 406 28.97 -27.23 7.64
CA HIS A 406 30.36 -27.15 7.14
C HIS A 406 31.40 -26.80 8.21
N LEU A 407 30.96 -26.46 9.42
CA LEU A 407 31.77 -26.39 10.64
C LEU A 407 31.77 -27.74 11.35
#